data_AF-A0A6C0DTV0-F1
#
_entry.id   AF-A0A6C0DTV0-F1
#
_cell.length_a   1.000
_cell.length_b   1.000
_cell.length_c   1.000
_cell.angle_alpha   90.00
_cell.angle_beta   90.00
_cell.angle_gamma   90.00
#
_symmetry.space_group_name_H-M   'P 1'
#
loop_
_entity.id
_entity.type
_entity.pdbx_description
1 polymer ?
#
loop_
_entity_poly.entity_id
_entity_poly.type
_entity_poly.pdbx_seq_one_letter_code
_entity_poly.pdbx_strand_id
1 'polypeptide(L)'
;MLHLFHKDKLPNIFSNQFIPNFITFIFAFILTHKKYSPTLTGISIFILYFYSYFIHKLLHYLPNMLNLHLNNHHGSNKNNDLLYNFLNLSIELFTNIMFFVIFYYIQKILQINFIPEIIIFYYGFIYVSIHIINYSIFHASKTHVLHHETTNKIQKNKTCNYGPDLVDHIFKTNYNNKVENYNHILPNILMAFLLTYYFYKPQIF
;
A
#
# COMPACT_ATOMS: atom_id res chain seq x y z
N MET A 1 -8.85 -18.05 3.73
CA MET A 1 -8.50 -17.45 5.04
C MET A 1 -7.95 -18.47 6.04
N LEU A 2 -8.63 -19.60 6.29
CA LEU A 2 -8.25 -20.58 7.34
C LEU A 2 -6.80 -21.11 7.26
N HIS A 3 -6.20 -21.16 6.06
CA HIS A 3 -4.82 -21.61 5.89
C HIS A 3 -3.76 -20.67 6.49
N LEU A 4 -4.09 -19.42 6.82
CA LEU A 4 -3.18 -18.46 7.46
C LEU A 4 -3.14 -18.60 8.98
N PHE A 5 -4.20 -19.16 9.56
CA PHE A 5 -4.31 -19.43 11.00
C PHE A 5 -3.75 -20.80 11.39
N HIS A 6 -2.98 -21.43 10.50
CA HIS A 6 -2.24 -22.64 10.84
C HIS A 6 -1.17 -22.32 11.89
N LYS A 7 -1.01 -23.20 12.87
CA LYS A 7 -0.08 -23.05 14.00
C LYS A 7 1.35 -22.70 13.56
N ASP A 8 1.76 -23.16 12.40
CA ASP A 8 3.13 -22.98 11.89
C ASP A 8 3.33 -21.65 11.16
N LYS A 9 2.25 -20.99 10.72
CA LYS A 9 2.31 -19.71 9.98
C LYS A 9 2.05 -18.50 10.87
N LEU A 10 1.21 -18.67 11.89
CA LEU A 10 0.83 -17.57 12.79
C LEU A 10 2.04 -16.90 13.46
N PRO A 11 3.03 -17.63 14.04
CA PRO A 11 4.19 -16.99 14.66
C PRO A 11 5.01 -16.16 13.67
N ASN A 12 5.13 -16.64 12.43
CA ASN A 12 5.89 -15.96 11.39
C ASN A 12 5.18 -14.70 10.87
N ILE A 13 3.84 -14.74 10.76
CA ILE A 13 3.04 -13.53 10.46
C ILE A 13 3.21 -12.51 11.58
N PHE A 14 3.10 -12.97 12.82
CA PHE A 14 3.19 -12.10 13.98
C PHE A 14 4.57 -11.43 14.09
N SER A 15 5.65 -12.20 13.96
CA SER A 15 7.01 -11.68 14.08
C SER A 15 7.38 -10.66 12.99
N ASN A 16 6.79 -10.78 11.80
CA ASN A 16 7.16 -9.96 10.64
C ASN A 16 6.22 -8.79 10.38
N GLN A 17 4.95 -8.87 10.81
CA GLN A 17 3.92 -7.91 10.40
C GLN A 17 3.08 -7.37 11.55
N PHE A 18 3.10 -8.00 12.74
CA PHE A 18 2.24 -7.55 13.84
C PHE A 18 2.54 -6.12 14.26
N ILE A 19 3.81 -5.80 14.54
CA ILE A 19 4.17 -4.47 15.08
C ILE A 19 3.79 -3.33 14.11
N PRO A 20 4.14 -3.36 12.81
CA PRO A 20 3.75 -2.31 11.87
C PRO A 20 2.24 -2.18 11.71
N ASN A 21 1.52 -3.31 11.60
CA ASN A 21 0.07 -3.29 11.49
C ASN A 21 -0.55 -2.73 12.78
N PHE A 22 -0.14 -3.23 13.95
CA PHE A 22 -0.63 -2.76 15.24
C PHE A 22 -0.45 -1.25 15.42
N ILE A 23 0.75 -0.72 15.14
CA ILE A 23 1.02 0.72 15.21
C ILE A 23 0.15 1.49 14.20
N THR A 24 -0.04 0.97 12.99
CA THR A 24 -0.94 1.56 12.00
C THR A 24 -2.36 1.73 12.55
N PHE A 25 -2.90 0.69 13.19
CA PHE A 25 -4.24 0.72 13.81
C PHE A 25 -4.30 1.68 15.01
N ILE A 26 -3.30 1.67 15.89
CA ILE A 26 -3.27 2.57 17.06
C ILE A 26 -3.27 4.04 16.64
N PHE A 27 -2.42 4.42 15.69
CA PHE A 27 -2.40 5.78 15.16
C PHE A 27 -3.68 6.16 14.44
N ALA A 28 -4.30 5.24 13.69
CA ALA A 28 -5.62 5.48 13.09
C ALA A 28 -6.70 5.74 14.15
N PHE A 29 -6.72 4.96 15.24
CA PHE A 29 -7.65 5.19 16.35
C PHE A 29 -7.42 6.54 17.02
N ILE A 30 -6.17 6.90 17.29
CA ILE A 30 -5.83 8.21 17.86
C ILE A 30 -6.33 9.36 16.97
N LEU A 31 -6.10 9.29 15.65
CA LEU A 31 -6.54 10.32 14.70
C LEU A 31 -8.07 10.49 14.67
N THR A 32 -8.84 9.46 15.03
CA THR A 32 -10.29 9.42 14.83
C THR A 32 -11.12 9.41 16.11
N HIS A 33 -10.50 9.24 17.28
CA HIS A 33 -11.18 8.86 18.53
C HIS A 33 -12.37 9.76 18.94
N LYS A 34 -12.34 11.07 18.68
CA LYS A 34 -13.46 11.97 19.05
C LYS A 34 -14.66 11.91 18.09
N LYS A 35 -14.46 11.48 16.85
CA LYS A 35 -15.47 11.59 15.78
C LYS A 35 -15.99 10.25 15.28
N TYR A 36 -15.17 9.21 15.29
CA TYR A 36 -15.53 7.91 14.72
C TYR A 36 -15.30 6.80 15.75
N SER A 37 -16.15 5.77 15.70
CA SER A 37 -15.98 4.61 16.57
C SER A 37 -14.73 3.80 16.17
N PRO A 38 -14.05 3.16 17.14
CA PRO A 38 -12.89 2.30 16.83
C PRO A 38 -13.24 1.20 15.83
N THR A 39 -14.44 0.65 15.89
CA THR A 39 -14.92 -0.37 14.94
C THR A 39 -14.96 0.15 13.51
N LEU A 40 -15.52 1.35 13.30
CA LEU A 40 -15.57 1.97 11.97
C LEU A 40 -14.16 2.27 11.45
N THR A 41 -13.28 2.80 12.29
CA THR A 41 -11.88 3.07 11.94
C THR A 41 -11.14 1.79 11.59
N GLY A 42 -11.34 0.71 12.35
CA GLY A 42 -10.70 -0.58 12.09
C GLY A 42 -11.16 -1.17 10.75
N ILE A 43 -12.47 -1.20 10.50
CA ILE A 43 -13.04 -1.64 9.22
C ILE A 43 -12.52 -0.78 8.07
N SER A 44 -12.40 0.53 8.25
CA SER A 44 -11.87 1.46 7.25
C SER A 44 -10.46 1.09 6.81
N ILE A 45 -9.55 0.82 7.76
CA ILE A 45 -8.17 0.38 7.45
C ILE A 45 -8.18 -0.94 6.69
N PHE A 46 -8.99 -1.92 7.11
CA PHE A 46 -9.12 -3.19 6.39
C PHE A 46 -9.60 -2.98 4.95
N ILE A 47 -10.64 -2.18 4.73
CA ILE A 47 -11.13 -1.90 3.38
C ILE A 47 -10.03 -1.25 2.53
N LEU A 48 -9.25 -0.32 3.10
CA LEU A 48 -8.15 0.31 2.38
C LEU A 48 -7.01 -0.67 2.02
N TYR A 49 -6.73 -1.67 2.86
CA TYR A 49 -5.78 -2.75 2.52
C TYR A 49 -6.25 -3.50 1.27
N PHE A 50 -7.49 -3.98 1.27
CA PHE A 50 -8.07 -4.68 0.13
C PHE A 50 -8.17 -3.76 -1.10
N TYR A 51 -8.57 -2.50 -0.91
CA TYR A 51 -8.64 -1.52 -1.98
C TYR A 51 -7.29 -1.34 -2.66
N SER A 52 -6.22 -1.11 -1.89
CA SER A 52 -4.86 -0.96 -2.44
C SER A 52 -4.40 -2.19 -3.22
N TYR A 53 -4.70 -3.39 -2.73
CA TYR A 53 -4.43 -4.64 -3.45
C TYR A 53 -5.17 -4.71 -4.79
N PHE A 54 -6.48 -4.47 -4.77
CA PHE A 54 -7.30 -4.61 -5.97
C PHE A 54 -7.00 -3.53 -7.01
N ILE A 55 -6.78 -2.28 -6.60
CA ILE A 55 -6.46 -1.21 -7.54
C ILE A 55 -5.09 -1.44 -8.17
N HIS A 56 -4.08 -1.86 -7.38
CA HIS A 56 -2.77 -2.20 -7.91
C HIS A 56 -2.88 -3.35 -8.91
N LYS A 57 -3.55 -4.45 -8.54
CA LYS A 57 -3.79 -5.58 -9.44
C LYS A 57 -4.57 -5.19 -10.69
N LEU A 58 -5.58 -4.32 -10.59
CA LEU A 58 -6.36 -3.84 -11.73
C LEU A 58 -5.47 -3.08 -12.73
N LEU A 59 -4.52 -2.28 -12.24
CA LEU A 59 -3.60 -1.57 -13.11
C LEU A 59 -2.73 -2.53 -13.89
N HIS A 60 -2.30 -3.66 -13.33
CA HIS A 60 -1.61 -4.70 -14.11
C HIS A 60 -2.42 -5.28 -15.26
N TYR A 61 -3.75 -5.15 -15.23
CA TYR A 61 -4.63 -5.56 -16.33
C TYR A 61 -4.93 -4.45 -17.35
N LEU A 62 -4.50 -3.21 -17.10
CA LEU A 62 -4.69 -2.14 -18.09
C LEU A 62 -3.83 -2.38 -19.34
N PRO A 63 -4.33 -2.07 -20.54
CA PRO A 63 -3.56 -2.14 -21.77
C PRO A 63 -2.29 -1.30 -21.65
N ASN A 64 -1.15 -1.80 -22.17
CA ASN A 64 0.14 -1.12 -22.07
C ASN A 64 0.10 0.36 -22.44
N MET A 65 -0.71 0.78 -23.42
CA MET A 65 -0.84 2.19 -23.83
C MET A 65 -1.37 3.10 -22.70
N LEU A 66 -2.21 2.57 -21.81
CA LEU A 66 -2.82 3.30 -20.69
C LEU A 66 -2.12 3.00 -19.35
N ASN A 67 -1.22 2.03 -19.34
CA ASN A 67 -0.62 1.49 -18.13
C ASN A 67 0.66 2.25 -17.76
N LEU A 68 0.48 3.49 -17.31
CA LEU A 68 1.59 4.33 -16.83
C LEU A 68 2.38 3.66 -15.71
N HIS A 69 1.70 2.85 -14.88
CA HIS A 69 2.30 2.04 -13.85
C HIS A 69 3.27 1.01 -14.47
N LEU A 70 2.85 0.13 -15.37
CA LEU A 70 3.77 -0.82 -16.02
C LEU A 70 4.89 -0.14 -16.82
N ASN A 71 4.58 0.92 -17.57
CA ASN A 71 5.57 1.51 -18.48
C ASN A 71 6.69 2.25 -17.74
N ASN A 72 6.36 2.97 -16.66
CA ASN A 72 7.30 3.89 -16.02
C ASN A 72 7.82 3.33 -14.69
N HIS A 73 6.97 2.68 -13.90
CA HIS A 73 7.36 2.10 -12.61
C HIS A 73 8.12 0.78 -12.78
N HIS A 74 7.80 -0.04 -13.79
CA HIS A 74 8.56 -1.28 -14.06
C HIS A 74 9.68 -1.11 -15.10
N GLY A 75 9.65 -0.05 -15.91
CA GLY A 75 10.64 0.20 -16.98
C GLY A 75 11.94 0.88 -16.54
N SER A 76 12.01 1.39 -15.30
CA SER A 76 13.07 2.29 -14.82
C SER A 76 14.49 1.70 -14.83
N ASN A 77 14.65 0.38 -14.75
CA ASN A 77 15.96 -0.27 -14.60
C ASN A 77 16.83 -0.32 -15.87
N LYS A 78 16.46 0.37 -16.96
CA LYS A 78 17.19 0.31 -18.24
C LYS A 78 18.00 1.55 -18.61
N ASN A 79 17.83 2.69 -17.93
CA ASN A 79 18.51 3.94 -18.31
C ASN A 79 19.19 4.61 -17.10
N ASN A 80 20.49 4.91 -17.25
CA ASN A 80 21.28 5.64 -16.24
C ASN A 80 21.09 7.17 -16.31
N ASP A 81 20.11 7.65 -17.07
CA ASP A 81 19.82 9.08 -17.16
C ASP A 81 19.04 9.55 -15.92
N LEU A 82 19.60 10.53 -15.22
CA LEU A 82 19.02 11.13 -14.02
C LEU A 82 17.65 11.74 -14.28
N LEU A 83 17.47 12.39 -15.45
CA LEU A 83 16.20 13.02 -15.81
C LEU A 83 15.11 11.97 -16.05
N TYR A 84 15.45 10.90 -16.77
CA TYR A 84 14.55 9.77 -16.97
C TYR A 84 14.11 9.12 -15.64
N ASN A 85 15.05 8.87 -14.74
CA ASN A 85 14.75 8.28 -13.43
C ASN A 85 13.89 9.20 -12.55
N PHE A 86 14.16 10.51 -12.55
CA PHE A 86 13.33 11.49 -11.85
C PHE A 86 11.89 11.54 -12.39
N LEU A 87 11.73 11.54 -13.72
CA LEU A 87 10.41 11.54 -14.35
C LEU A 87 9.62 10.26 -14.03
N ASN A 88 10.26 9.10 -14.09
CA ASN A 88 9.62 7.83 -13.73
C ASN A 88 9.14 7.81 -12.29
N LEU A 89 9.99 8.23 -11.34
CA LEU A 89 9.63 8.30 -9.93
C LEU A 89 8.51 9.33 -9.69
N SER A 90 8.51 10.45 -10.41
CA SER A 90 7.45 11.46 -10.33
C SER A 90 6.11 10.94 -10.85
N ILE A 91 6.12 10.20 -11.96
CA ILE A 91 4.90 9.59 -12.51
C ILE A 91 4.39 8.48 -11.58
N GLU A 92 5.28 7.69 -11.00
CA GLU A 92 4.91 6.69 -10.00
C GLU A 92 4.29 7.33 -8.77
N LEU A 93 4.91 8.39 -8.22
CA LEU A 93 4.39 9.15 -7.09
C LEU A 93 2.99 9.68 -7.40
N PHE A 94 2.82 10.33 -8.55
CA PHE A 94 1.54 10.84 -9.00
C PHE A 94 0.49 9.73 -9.12
N THR A 95 0.86 8.61 -9.76
CA THR A 95 -0.04 7.47 -9.95
C THR A 95 -0.52 6.90 -8.62
N ASN A 96 0.40 6.67 -7.68
CA ASN A 96 0.06 6.15 -6.34
C ASN A 96 -0.80 7.12 -5.53
N ILE A 97 -0.56 8.44 -5.63
CA ILE A 97 -1.43 9.47 -5.01
C ILE A 97 -2.83 9.41 -5.61
N MET A 98 -2.92 9.30 -6.94
CA MET A 98 -4.20 9.33 -7.64
C MET A 98 -5.13 8.18 -7.26
N PHE A 99 -4.62 7.03 -6.79
CA PHE A 99 -5.48 5.95 -6.29
C PHE A 99 -6.38 6.45 -5.14
N PHE A 100 -5.78 7.10 -4.15
CA PHE A 100 -6.51 7.56 -2.98
C PHE A 100 -7.33 8.82 -3.26
N VAL A 101 -6.85 9.70 -4.14
CA VAL A 101 -7.62 10.87 -4.58
C VAL A 101 -8.88 10.45 -5.33
N ILE A 102 -8.77 9.51 -6.28
CA ILE A 102 -9.92 8.97 -7.01
C ILE A 102 -10.88 8.28 -6.04
N PHE A 103 -10.37 7.47 -5.11
CA PHE A 103 -11.21 6.81 -4.10
C PHE A 103 -11.99 7.83 -3.25
N TYR A 104 -11.34 8.90 -2.79
CA TYR A 104 -11.99 9.99 -2.07
C TYR A 104 -13.10 10.65 -2.90
N TYR A 105 -12.83 11.01 -4.16
CA TYR A 105 -13.83 11.66 -5.02
C TYR A 105 -14.99 10.74 -5.40
N ILE A 106 -14.76 9.43 -5.59
CA ILE A 106 -15.82 8.45 -5.82
C ILE A 106 -16.79 8.45 -4.64
N GLN A 107 -16.30 8.40 -3.39
CA GLN A 107 -17.17 8.47 -2.21
C GLN A 107 -17.98 9.78 -2.17
N LYS A 108 -17.36 10.91 -2.54
CA LYS A 108 -18.03 12.22 -2.56
C LYS A 108 -19.11 12.31 -3.62
N ILE A 109 -18.83 11.87 -4.85
CA ILE A 109 -19.78 11.92 -5.97
C ILE A 109 -20.97 11.00 -5.69
N LEU A 110 -20.72 9.79 -5.20
CA LEU A 110 -21.77 8.83 -4.87
C LEU A 110 -22.49 9.15 -3.54
N GLN A 111 -21.99 10.12 -2.78
CA GLN A 111 -22.49 10.48 -1.44
C GLN A 111 -22.42 9.32 -0.43
N ILE A 112 -21.48 8.39 -0.62
CA ILE A 112 -21.25 7.23 0.26
C ILE A 112 -19.97 7.47 1.07
N ASN A 113 -20.08 8.19 2.18
CA ASN A 113 -18.94 8.55 3.03
C ASN A 113 -18.68 7.48 4.12
N PHE A 114 -18.41 6.24 3.71
CA PHE A 114 -18.25 5.13 4.67
C PHE A 114 -16.83 5.01 5.22
N ILE A 115 -15.81 5.48 4.50
CA ILE A 115 -14.44 5.61 5.02
C ILE A 115 -14.18 7.07 5.41
N PRO A 116 -13.80 7.36 6.67
CA PRO A 116 -13.39 8.69 7.08
C PRO A 116 -12.24 9.23 6.23
N GLU A 117 -12.36 10.48 5.77
CA GLU A 117 -11.38 11.13 4.89
C GLU A 117 -9.98 11.14 5.49
N ILE A 118 -9.89 11.41 6.81
CA ILE A 118 -8.63 11.39 7.55
C ILE A 118 -7.93 10.03 7.49
N ILE A 119 -8.69 8.93 7.41
CA ILE A 119 -8.15 7.56 7.31
C ILE A 119 -7.69 7.26 5.88
N ILE A 120 -8.41 7.74 4.86
CA ILE A 120 -7.97 7.66 3.46
C ILE A 120 -6.65 8.39 3.28
N PHE A 121 -6.55 9.61 3.84
CA PHE A 121 -5.35 10.42 3.76
C PHE A 121 -4.19 9.75 4.50
N TYR A 122 -4.40 9.33 5.75
CA TYR A 122 -3.40 8.64 6.55
C TYR A 122 -2.83 7.40 5.87
N TYR A 123 -3.71 6.49 5.43
CA TYR A 123 -3.27 5.28 4.76
C TYR A 123 -2.67 5.57 3.37
N GLY A 124 -3.19 6.58 2.66
CA GLY A 124 -2.60 7.05 1.41
C GLY A 124 -1.15 7.49 1.57
N PHE A 125 -0.82 8.25 2.62
CA PHE A 125 0.57 8.61 2.94
C PHE A 125 1.43 7.38 3.25
N ILE A 126 0.91 6.41 4.01
CA ILE A 126 1.63 5.16 4.29
C ILE A 126 1.96 4.47 2.98
N TYR A 127 0.94 4.17 2.16
CA TYR A 127 1.10 3.44 0.92
C TYR A 127 2.07 4.14 -0.04
N VAL A 128 1.83 5.43 -0.32
CA VAL A 128 2.64 6.21 -1.26
C VAL A 128 4.08 6.30 -0.78
N SER A 129 4.31 6.58 0.50
CA SER A 129 5.68 6.70 1.02
C SER A 129 6.41 5.36 1.02
N ILE A 130 5.74 4.24 1.28
CA ILE A 130 6.34 2.91 1.17
C ILE A 130 6.77 2.63 -0.28
N HIS A 131 5.87 2.87 -1.25
CA HIS A 131 6.20 2.67 -2.66
C HIS A 131 7.40 3.53 -3.10
N ILE A 132 7.38 4.82 -2.78
CA ILE A 132 8.41 5.74 -3.26
C ILE A 132 9.72 5.58 -2.51
N ILE A 133 9.68 5.62 -1.18
CA ILE A 133 10.90 5.61 -0.36
C ILE A 133 11.44 4.19 -0.25
N ASN A 134 10.63 3.27 0.24
CA ASN A 134 11.11 1.94 0.61
C ASN A 134 11.31 1.08 -0.62
N TYR A 135 10.41 1.15 -1.60
CA TYR A 135 10.47 0.27 -2.76
C TYR A 135 11.28 0.85 -3.91
N SER A 136 11.02 2.10 -4.32
CA SER A 136 11.63 2.67 -5.52
C SER A 136 13.00 3.32 -5.27
N ILE A 137 13.20 3.96 -4.11
CA ILE A 137 14.51 4.54 -3.77
C ILE A 137 15.41 3.49 -3.10
N PHE A 138 14.97 2.88 -2.00
CA PHE A 138 15.82 2.02 -1.18
C PHE A 138 15.76 0.53 -1.51
N HIS A 139 14.79 0.08 -2.31
CA HIS A 139 14.61 -1.33 -2.66
C HIS A 139 14.59 -2.26 -1.42
N ALA A 140 14.03 -1.78 -0.31
CA ALA A 140 14.07 -2.41 1.00
C ALA A 140 13.26 -3.73 1.06
N SER A 141 12.35 -3.95 0.11
CA SER A 141 11.54 -5.16 -0.01
C SER A 141 12.00 -6.05 -1.16
N LYS A 142 12.54 -7.23 -0.82
CA LYS A 142 12.82 -8.28 -1.81
C LYS A 142 11.56 -8.78 -2.51
N THR A 143 10.44 -8.81 -1.79
CA THR A 143 9.14 -9.26 -2.29
C THR A 143 8.63 -8.33 -3.40
N HIS A 144 8.78 -7.01 -3.21
CA HIS A 144 8.45 -6.01 -4.22
C HIS A 144 9.44 -5.99 -5.40
N VAL A 145 10.74 -6.17 -5.15
CA VAL A 145 11.70 -6.33 -6.26
C VAL A 145 11.32 -7.53 -7.15
N LEU A 146 10.96 -8.65 -6.56
CA LEU A 146 10.48 -9.83 -7.30
C LEU A 146 9.17 -9.57 -8.06
N HIS A 147 8.26 -8.75 -7.52
CA HIS A 147 7.07 -8.30 -8.24
C HIS A 147 7.44 -7.62 -9.56
N HIS A 148 8.41 -6.69 -9.54
CA HIS A 148 8.88 -6.04 -10.75
C HIS A 148 9.56 -7.00 -11.73
N GLU A 149 10.44 -7.88 -11.23
CA GLU A 149 11.16 -8.82 -12.07
C GLU A 149 10.23 -9.80 -12.79
N THR A 150 9.25 -10.36 -12.08
CA THR A 150 8.28 -11.31 -12.64
C THR A 150 7.33 -10.65 -13.64
N THR A 151 7.02 -9.38 -13.43
CA THR A 151 6.22 -8.58 -14.37
C THR A 151 7.00 -8.28 -15.67
N ASN A 152 8.31 -8.05 -15.58
CA ASN A 152 9.17 -7.66 -16.70
C ASN A 152 9.71 -8.85 -17.53
N LYS A 153 9.92 -10.02 -16.93
CA LYS A 153 10.48 -11.20 -17.60
C LYS A 153 9.40 -12.20 -18.01
N ILE A 154 8.97 -12.12 -19.27
CA ILE A 154 8.52 -13.26 -20.12
C ILE A 154 7.28 -14.07 -19.66
N GLN A 155 6.59 -13.72 -18.57
CA GLN A 155 5.29 -14.34 -18.24
C GLN A 155 4.24 -13.29 -17.91
N LYS A 156 3.66 -12.66 -18.95
CA LYS A 156 2.42 -11.86 -18.85
C LYS A 156 1.26 -12.58 -18.11
N ASN A 157 1.37 -13.88 -17.84
CA ASN A 157 0.34 -14.70 -17.23
C ASN A 157 0.51 -14.92 -15.72
N LYS A 158 1.58 -14.43 -15.06
CA LYS A 158 1.78 -14.70 -13.61
C LYS A 158 2.56 -13.63 -12.84
N THR A 159 2.07 -12.39 -12.85
CA THR A 159 2.50 -11.37 -11.87
C THR A 159 2.10 -11.83 -10.45
N CYS A 160 2.97 -11.56 -9.48
CA CYS A 160 2.82 -11.98 -8.09
C CYS A 160 3.20 -10.84 -7.13
N ASN A 161 2.85 -10.97 -5.84
CA ASN A 161 3.13 -10.01 -4.77
C ASN A 161 2.58 -8.59 -5.04
N TYR A 162 1.25 -8.45 -5.14
CA TYR A 162 0.62 -7.14 -5.41
C TYR A 162 0.58 -6.23 -4.17
N GLY A 163 0.70 -6.79 -2.97
CA GLY A 163 0.65 -6.10 -1.70
C GLY A 163 -0.75 -5.60 -1.32
N PRO A 164 -1.02 -5.35 -0.03
CA PRO A 164 -0.22 -5.76 1.13
C PRO A 164 -0.09 -7.29 1.25
N ASP A 165 1.03 -7.79 1.77
CA ASP A 165 1.43 -9.21 1.75
C ASP A 165 0.40 -10.13 2.41
N LEU A 166 -0.26 -9.68 3.47
CA LEU A 166 -1.36 -10.43 4.09
C LEU A 166 -2.53 -10.64 3.11
N VAL A 167 -2.83 -9.65 2.26
CA VAL A 167 -3.88 -9.75 1.23
C VAL A 167 -3.44 -10.68 0.11
N ASP A 168 -2.17 -10.61 -0.33
CA ASP A 168 -1.63 -11.59 -1.27
C ASP A 168 -1.72 -13.02 -0.75
N HIS A 169 -1.43 -13.22 0.53
CA HIS A 169 -1.55 -14.50 1.20
C HIS A 169 -3.00 -15.00 1.23
N ILE A 170 -3.97 -14.12 1.44
CA ILE A 170 -5.41 -14.45 1.38
C ILE A 170 -5.79 -14.95 -0.03
N PHE A 171 -5.35 -14.24 -1.07
CA PHE A 171 -5.68 -14.54 -2.47
C PHE A 171 -4.69 -15.47 -3.17
N LYS A 172 -3.65 -15.93 -2.47
CA LYS A 172 -2.56 -16.77 -3.00
C LYS A 172 -1.88 -16.17 -4.23
N THR A 173 -1.65 -14.85 -4.21
CA THR A 173 -0.90 -14.14 -5.26
C THR A 173 0.56 -13.92 -4.91
N ASN A 174 1.05 -14.46 -3.79
CA ASN A 174 2.47 -14.43 -3.45
C ASN A 174 3.32 -15.36 -4.33
N TYR A 175 4.55 -14.95 -4.61
CA TYR A 175 5.56 -15.73 -5.31
C TYR A 175 5.92 -17.01 -4.56
N ASN A 176 6.02 -16.91 -3.23
CA ASN A 176 6.30 -18.02 -2.34
C ASN A 176 5.51 -17.88 -1.02
N ASN A 177 5.59 -18.88 -0.14
CA ASN A 177 4.87 -18.88 1.13
C ASN A 177 5.55 -18.07 2.25
N LYS A 178 6.63 -17.33 1.97
CA LYS A 178 7.35 -16.56 2.99
C LYS A 178 6.63 -15.24 3.23
N VAL A 179 6.42 -14.94 4.50
CA VAL A 179 5.84 -13.67 4.96
C VAL A 179 6.90 -12.59 4.85
N GLU A 180 6.51 -11.42 4.33
CA GLU A 180 7.38 -10.26 4.24
C GLU A 180 7.55 -9.55 5.60
N ASN A 181 8.77 -9.12 5.92
CA ASN A 181 9.07 -8.32 7.11
C ASN A 181 8.76 -6.84 6.89
N TYR A 182 7.77 -6.32 7.62
CA TYR A 182 7.28 -4.94 7.52
C TYR A 182 7.95 -3.98 8.50
N ASN A 183 8.95 -4.38 9.28
CA ASN A 183 9.59 -3.47 10.24
C ASN A 183 10.23 -2.25 9.55
N HIS A 184 10.65 -2.39 8.30
CA HIS A 184 11.22 -1.31 7.50
C HIS A 184 10.22 -0.18 7.17
N ILE A 185 8.90 -0.41 7.27
CA ILE A 185 7.86 0.59 6.98
C ILE A 185 7.41 1.39 8.22
N LEU A 186 7.95 1.10 9.41
CA LEU A 186 7.63 1.82 10.64
C LEU A 186 7.87 3.34 10.56
N PRO A 187 8.99 3.83 9.98
CA PRO A 187 9.20 5.26 9.81
C PRO A 187 8.13 5.92 8.93
N ASN A 188 7.66 5.23 7.89
CA ASN A 188 6.59 5.69 7.00
C ASN A 188 5.27 5.86 7.77
N ILE A 189 4.93 4.88 8.61
CA ILE A 189 3.72 4.90 9.44
C ILE A 189 3.76 6.10 10.40
N LEU A 190 4.89 6.32 11.08
CA LEU A 190 5.06 7.46 11.98
C LEU A 190 4.94 8.80 11.23
N MET A 191 5.62 8.93 10.09
CA MET A 191 5.58 10.16 9.31
C MET A 191 4.17 10.45 8.78
N ALA A 192 3.48 9.43 8.28
CA ALA A 192 2.10 9.55 7.82
C ALA A 192 1.15 10.00 8.93
N PHE A 193 1.35 9.50 10.16
CA PHE A 193 0.58 9.94 11.32
C PHE A 193 0.83 11.42 11.62
N LEU A 194 2.09 11.84 11.71
CA LEU A 194 2.46 13.23 12.01
C LEU A 194 1.93 14.20 10.96
N LEU A 195 2.06 13.87 9.67
CA LEU A 195 1.54 14.69 8.58
C LEU A 195 0.02 14.77 8.62
N THR A 196 -0.67 13.63 8.78
CA THR A 196 -2.13 13.62 8.87
C THR A 196 -2.63 14.44 10.06
N TYR A 197 -1.97 14.29 11.21
CA TYR A 197 -2.27 15.08 12.40
C TYR A 197 -2.10 16.57 12.14
N TYR A 198 -0.99 16.97 11.52
CA TYR A 198 -0.71 18.38 11.20
C TYR A 198 -1.76 18.99 10.26
N PHE A 199 -2.18 18.26 9.23
CA PHE A 199 -3.15 18.77 8.24
C PHE A 199 -4.59 18.78 8.76
N TYR A 200 -5.03 17.71 9.43
CA TYR A 200 -6.41 17.60 9.90
C TYR A 200 -6.64 18.22 11.28
N LYS A 201 -5.58 18.44 12.06
CA LYS A 201 -5.61 18.94 13.43
C LYS A 201 -6.73 18.30 14.26
N PRO A 202 -6.85 16.95 14.29
CA PRO A 202 -7.84 16.31 15.13
C PRO A 202 -7.52 16.69 16.58
N GLN A 203 -8.54 17.05 17.36
CA GLN A 203 -8.33 17.40 18.77
C GLN A 203 -7.93 16.13 19.53
N ILE A 204 -6.65 16.01 19.94
CA ILE A 204 -6.15 14.84 20.68
C ILE A 204 -6.24 15.00 22.20
N PHE A 205 -6.53 16.20 22.70
CA PHE A 205 -6.82 16.46 24.10
C PHE A 205 -7.97 17.46 24.16
#